data_AF-A0A9W4TAW0-F1
#
_entry.id   AF-A0A9W4TAW0-F1
#
_cell.length_a   1.000
_cell.length_b   1.000
_cell.length_c   1.000
_cell.angle_alpha   90.00
_cell.angle_beta   90.00
_cell.angle_gamma   90.00
#
_symmetry.space_group_name_H-M   'P 1'
#
loop_
_entity.id
_entity.type
_entity.pdbx_description
1 polymer ?
#
loop_
_entity_poly.entity_id
_entity_poly.type
_entity_poly.pdbx_seq_one_letter_code
_entity_poly.pdbx_strand_id
1 'polypeptide(L)'
;EDESVDQKAASYDIKLIGANGRGHLWNDEMSDVDDDEAKNIKVAALAFDISNLTLTDNESSASLISDGSSEEESDFDEPTTLEVFSKEVTQTLERAFSEGHTVEIASLELNTLRMASNTTFHDTRTVVIPTIFDQINTDKLLSSTKDILSRWGLLIGKLVHSKADQVDALFILQEFCANSDILNKTFAPSLRILYEIDVIGEDAILEWYYDERSNGGVVKQAYSKLRDA
;
A
#
# COMPACT_ATOMS: atom_id res chain seq x y z
N GLU A 1 -57.43 12.64 -14.34
CA GLU A 1 -56.57 13.83 -14.26
C GLU A 1 -55.15 13.32 -14.38
N ASP A 2 -54.62 13.36 -15.60
CA ASP A 2 -53.30 12.84 -15.96
C ASP A 2 -52.29 13.99 -15.84
N GLU A 3 -51.33 13.88 -14.93
CA GLU A 3 -50.18 14.78 -14.83
C GLU A 3 -49.11 14.35 -15.85
N SER A 4 -49.07 15.04 -16.99
CA SER A 4 -47.98 14.92 -17.97
C SER A 4 -46.80 15.81 -17.57
N VAL A 5 -45.71 15.18 -17.13
CA VAL A 5 -44.42 15.83 -16.86
C VAL A 5 -43.77 16.24 -18.20
N ASP A 6 -43.59 17.55 -18.36
CA ASP A 6 -43.02 18.18 -19.56
C ASP A 6 -41.49 17.93 -19.64
N GLN A 7 -41.05 17.10 -20.57
CA GLN A 7 -39.62 16.86 -20.84
C GLN A 7 -39.07 17.99 -21.71
N LYS A 8 -38.45 18.98 -21.06
CA LYS A 8 -37.71 20.06 -21.72
C LYS A 8 -36.45 19.48 -22.38
N ALA A 9 -36.50 19.26 -23.70
CA ALA A 9 -35.36 18.78 -24.48
C ALA A 9 -34.23 19.84 -24.50
N ALA A 10 -33.13 19.57 -23.81
CA ALA A 10 -31.93 20.41 -23.85
C ALA A 10 -31.28 20.30 -25.24
N SER A 11 -31.30 21.39 -26.01
CA SER A 11 -30.64 21.49 -27.32
C SER A 11 -29.13 21.64 -27.14
N TYR A 12 -28.36 20.57 -27.39
CA TYR A 12 -26.90 20.62 -27.40
C TYR A 12 -26.32 20.62 -28.83
N ASP A 13 -25.15 21.24 -29.00
CA ASP A 13 -24.49 21.31 -30.32
C ASP A 13 -23.80 19.98 -30.67
N ILE A 14 -24.45 19.22 -31.55
CA ILE A 14 -24.01 17.90 -32.03
C ILE A 14 -22.65 17.96 -32.73
N LYS A 15 -22.24 19.10 -33.29
CA LYS A 15 -20.92 19.22 -33.92
C LYS A 15 -19.78 19.20 -32.91
N LEU A 16 -20.01 19.68 -31.69
CA LEU A 16 -19.01 19.74 -30.64
C LEU A 16 -18.85 18.40 -29.91
N ILE A 17 -19.96 17.66 -29.70
CA ILE A 17 -19.98 16.46 -28.86
C ILE A 17 -20.14 15.14 -29.64
N GLY A 18 -20.29 15.20 -30.97
CA GLY A 18 -20.44 14.04 -31.84
C GLY A 18 -21.86 13.45 -31.86
N ALA A 19 -22.12 12.55 -32.81
CA ALA A 19 -23.47 12.05 -33.14
C ALA A 19 -24.20 11.35 -31.97
N ASN A 20 -23.46 10.84 -30.99
CA ASN A 20 -24.01 10.17 -29.80
C ASN A 20 -23.67 10.88 -28.48
N GLY A 21 -23.08 12.07 -28.55
CA GLY A 21 -22.75 12.84 -27.36
C GLY A 21 -24.00 13.37 -26.68
N ARG A 22 -24.02 13.32 -25.34
CA ARG A 22 -24.99 14.04 -24.51
C ARG A 22 -24.22 14.95 -23.57
N GLY A 23 -24.17 16.24 -23.90
CA GLY A 23 -23.47 17.25 -23.12
C GLY A 23 -24.43 17.96 -22.18
N HIS A 24 -23.95 18.30 -20.98
CA HIS A 24 -24.65 19.18 -20.05
C HIS A 24 -23.87 20.49 -19.93
N LEU A 25 -24.58 21.61 -19.94
CA LEU A 25 -24.01 22.92 -19.63
C LEU A 25 -23.90 23.03 -18.11
N TRP A 26 -22.69 23.26 -17.60
CA TRP A 26 -22.51 23.58 -16.19
C TRP A 26 -23.13 24.95 -15.91
N ASN A 27 -24.14 25.00 -15.05
CA ASN A 27 -24.75 26.24 -14.61
C ASN A 27 -24.18 26.55 -13.21
N ASP A 28 -23.57 27.71 -13.05
CA ASP A 28 -22.91 28.13 -11.79
C ASP A 28 -23.92 28.66 -10.75
N GLU A 29 -25.19 28.25 -10.85
CA GLU A 29 -26.28 28.66 -9.95
C GLU A 29 -26.29 27.80 -8.67
N MET A 30 -25.11 27.53 -8.12
CA MET A 30 -24.94 26.97 -6.77
C MET A 30 -24.29 28.01 -5.83
N SER A 31 -24.54 29.30 -6.09
CA SER A 31 -24.00 30.41 -5.30
C SER A 31 -24.86 30.84 -4.09
N ASP A 32 -26.01 30.20 -3.84
CA ASP A 32 -26.88 30.51 -2.69
C ASP A 32 -26.85 29.39 -1.64
N VAL A 33 -25.66 28.86 -1.35
CA VAL A 33 -25.43 28.01 -0.18
C VAL A 33 -24.63 28.85 0.83
N ASP A 34 -25.16 28.95 2.05
CA ASP A 34 -24.67 29.79 3.14
C ASP A 34 -23.13 29.81 3.27
N ASP A 35 -22.62 31.01 3.59
CA ASP A 35 -21.24 31.52 3.59
C ASP A 35 -20.21 30.78 4.49
N ASP A 36 -20.43 29.51 4.83
CA ASP A 36 -19.57 28.73 5.74
C ASP A 36 -18.64 27.71 5.03
N GLU A 37 -18.70 27.55 3.70
CA GLU A 37 -17.83 26.60 2.96
C GLU A 37 -16.88 27.26 1.95
N ALA A 38 -16.29 28.40 2.32
CA ALA A 38 -15.24 29.09 1.55
C ALA A 38 -13.86 28.39 1.61
N LYS A 39 -13.78 27.06 1.46
CA LYS A 39 -12.50 26.32 1.46
C LYS A 39 -12.04 25.75 0.12
N ASN A 40 -12.87 25.75 -0.93
CA ASN A 40 -12.47 25.18 -2.23
C ASN A 40 -12.29 26.15 -3.41
N ILE A 41 -12.61 27.45 -3.26
CA ILE A 41 -12.42 28.43 -4.34
C ILE A 41 -10.94 28.64 -4.67
N LYS A 42 -10.04 28.45 -3.70
CA LYS A 42 -8.59 28.61 -3.92
C LYS A 42 -7.97 27.53 -4.81
N VAL A 43 -8.58 26.34 -4.90
CA VAL A 43 -8.04 25.24 -5.73
C VAL A 43 -8.30 25.49 -7.21
N ALA A 44 -9.45 26.09 -7.56
CA ALA A 44 -9.78 26.44 -8.95
C ALA A 44 -8.91 27.58 -9.51
N ALA A 45 -8.43 28.48 -8.64
CA ALA A 45 -7.57 29.60 -9.04
C ALA A 45 -6.12 29.19 -9.38
N LEU A 46 -5.65 28.02 -8.91
CA LEU A 46 -4.31 27.51 -9.21
C LEU A 46 -4.14 27.12 -10.69
N ALA A 47 -5.22 26.88 -11.41
CA ALA A 47 -5.19 26.49 -12.82
C ALA A 47 -5.08 27.70 -13.78
N PHE A 48 -5.35 28.92 -13.31
CA PHE A 48 -5.54 30.09 -14.19
C PHE A 48 -4.34 31.04 -14.25
N ASP A 49 -3.37 30.97 -13.33
CA ASP A 49 -2.19 31.84 -13.35
C ASP A 49 -0.89 31.05 -13.18
N ILE A 50 -0.48 30.38 -14.27
CA ILE A 50 0.83 29.71 -14.39
C ILE A 50 1.95 30.73 -14.72
N SER A 51 1.59 31.95 -15.10
CA SER A 51 2.50 33.00 -15.57
C SER A 51 3.48 33.50 -14.50
N ASN A 52 3.20 33.27 -13.22
CA ASN A 52 3.98 33.79 -12.11
C ASN A 52 4.66 32.70 -11.26
N LEU A 53 4.75 31.47 -11.79
CA LEU A 53 5.61 30.44 -11.22
C LEU A 53 7.07 30.77 -11.56
N THR A 54 7.68 31.70 -10.82
CA THR A 54 9.14 31.80 -10.76
C THR A 54 9.66 30.51 -10.16
N LEU A 55 10.19 29.64 -11.04
CA LEU A 55 11.10 28.58 -10.66
C LEU A 55 12.33 29.26 -10.04
N THR A 56 12.33 29.44 -8.72
CA THR A 56 13.60 29.59 -8.01
C THR A 56 14.25 28.23 -8.07
N ASP A 57 15.11 28.07 -9.06
CA ASP A 57 16.18 27.10 -9.12
C ASP A 57 17.04 27.24 -7.86
N ASN A 58 16.55 26.65 -6.76
CA ASN A 58 17.39 26.36 -5.60
C ASN A 58 18.09 25.03 -5.87
N GLU A 59 18.94 25.06 -6.89
CA GLU A 59 20.03 24.12 -7.04
C GLU A 59 21.07 24.41 -5.95
N SER A 60 20.89 23.72 -4.83
CA SER A 60 21.89 23.51 -3.81
C SER A 60 21.88 21.99 -3.56
N SER A 61 22.79 21.19 -4.10
CA SER A 61 24.22 21.43 -4.28
C SER A 61 24.73 20.79 -5.57
N ALA A 62 24.96 21.61 -6.61
CA ALA A 62 25.93 21.24 -7.63
C ALA A 62 27.33 21.52 -7.05
N SER A 63 27.95 20.47 -6.49
CA SER A 63 29.36 20.53 -6.12
C SER A 63 30.18 20.79 -7.39
N LEU A 64 30.92 21.89 -7.38
CA LEU A 64 31.96 22.22 -8.35
C LEU A 64 32.99 21.08 -8.36
N ILE A 65 32.92 20.17 -9.35
CA ILE A 65 34.00 19.20 -9.58
C ILE A 65 34.96 19.85 -10.56
N SER A 66 36.13 20.17 -10.00
CA SER A 66 37.34 20.59 -10.68
C SER A 66 37.65 19.66 -11.84
N ASP A 67 37.85 20.24 -13.02
CA ASP A 67 38.53 19.61 -14.15
C ASP A 67 39.93 19.17 -13.68
N GLY A 68 40.14 17.86 -13.56
CA GLY A 68 41.41 17.32 -13.08
C GLY A 68 41.35 15.89 -12.57
N SER A 69 41.63 14.96 -13.50
CA SER A 69 42.21 13.62 -13.25
C SER A 69 41.27 12.52 -12.75
N SER A 70 41.01 11.55 -13.65
CA SER A 70 41.04 10.09 -13.42
C SER A 70 40.65 9.61 -12.02
N GLU A 71 39.48 9.00 -11.87
CA GLU A 71 39.27 7.71 -11.16
C GLU A 71 37.76 7.35 -11.14
N GLU A 72 37.47 6.17 -11.70
CA GLU A 72 36.29 5.29 -11.60
C GLU A 72 34.93 5.89 -11.19
N GLU A 73 34.06 6.07 -12.19
CA GLU A 73 32.62 6.27 -12.06
C GLU A 73 31.98 5.07 -11.34
N SER A 74 31.67 5.22 -10.05
CA SER A 74 30.75 4.32 -9.35
C SER A 74 29.32 4.70 -9.72
N ASP A 75 28.65 3.86 -10.51
CA ASP A 75 27.21 3.91 -10.78
C ASP A 75 26.45 4.02 -9.45
N PHE A 76 25.93 5.22 -9.13
CA PHE A 76 24.98 5.41 -8.04
C PHE A 76 23.60 5.16 -8.64
N ASP A 77 23.16 3.89 -8.64
CA ASP A 77 21.84 3.51 -9.14
C ASP A 77 20.74 4.29 -8.41
N GLU A 78 19.93 5.03 -9.16
CA GLU A 78 18.75 5.74 -8.63
C GLU A 78 17.74 4.70 -8.08
N PRO A 79 17.20 4.87 -6.86
CA PRO A 79 16.33 3.88 -6.25
C PRO A 79 15.07 3.67 -7.09
N THR A 80 14.66 2.42 -7.25
CA THR A 80 13.46 2.10 -8.01
C THR A 80 12.20 2.60 -7.28
N THR A 81 11.11 2.81 -8.03
CA THR A 81 9.82 3.23 -7.45
C THR A 81 9.33 2.27 -6.35
N LEU A 82 9.62 0.97 -6.48
CA LEU A 82 9.25 -0.05 -5.50
C LEU A 82 10.10 0.02 -4.23
N GLU A 83 11.39 0.33 -4.34
CA GLU A 83 12.28 0.52 -3.18
C GLU A 83 11.87 1.77 -2.38
N VAL A 84 11.55 2.86 -3.08
CA VAL A 84 11.00 4.07 -2.44
C VAL A 84 9.69 3.75 -1.73
N PHE A 85 8.77 3.05 -2.40
CA PHE A 85 7.50 2.62 -1.78
C PHE A 85 7.71 1.75 -0.54
N SER A 86 8.62 0.77 -0.60
CA SER A 86 8.93 -0.11 0.53
C SER A 86 9.44 0.68 1.74
N LYS A 87 10.32 1.65 1.50
CA LYS A 87 10.84 2.54 2.55
C LYS A 87 9.72 3.39 3.17
N GLU A 88 8.86 3.99 2.36
CA GLU A 88 7.73 4.81 2.82
C GLU A 88 6.72 3.99 3.66
N VAL A 89 6.38 2.77 3.21
CA VAL A 89 5.50 1.85 3.94
C VAL A 89 6.11 1.50 5.30
N THR A 90 7.41 1.18 5.33
CA THR A 90 8.13 0.84 6.56
C THR A 90 8.09 2.00 7.55
N GLN A 91 8.43 3.21 7.10
CA GLN A 91 8.41 4.42 7.95
C GLN A 91 7.00 4.74 8.47
N THR A 92 5.99 4.58 7.61
CA THR A 92 4.58 4.77 7.98
C THR A 92 4.17 3.81 9.10
N LEU A 93 4.59 2.54 9.01
CA LEU A 93 4.31 1.53 10.02
C LEU A 93 5.08 1.75 11.32
N GLU A 94 6.37 2.10 11.25
CA GLU A 94 7.18 2.42 12.44
C GLU A 94 6.57 3.58 13.24
N ARG A 95 6.07 4.60 12.53
CA ARG A 95 5.31 5.69 13.15
C ARG A 95 4.02 5.18 13.78
N ALA A 96 3.24 4.37 13.06
CA ALA A 96 2.01 3.78 13.59
C ALA A 96 2.24 2.93 14.86
N PHE A 97 3.35 2.20 14.94
CA PHE A 97 3.71 1.38 16.09
C PHE A 97 4.11 2.23 17.29
N SER A 98 4.96 3.24 17.08
CA SER A 98 5.47 4.12 18.13
C SER A 98 4.41 5.08 18.68
N GLU A 99 3.55 5.61 17.83
CA GLU A 99 2.46 6.54 18.19
C GLU A 99 1.18 5.80 18.63
N GLY A 100 1.13 4.48 18.47
CA GLY A 100 0.01 3.66 18.93
C GLY A 100 -1.28 3.83 18.10
N HIS A 101 -1.14 4.07 16.79
CA HIS A 101 -2.27 4.21 15.87
C HIS A 101 -3.17 2.97 15.85
N THR A 102 -4.43 3.16 15.49
CA THR A 102 -5.34 2.03 15.27
C THR A 102 -5.04 1.33 13.94
N VAL A 103 -5.45 0.06 13.83
CA VAL A 103 -5.31 -0.71 12.59
C VAL A 103 -6.06 -0.04 11.43
N GLU A 104 -7.20 0.60 11.69
CA GLU A 104 -7.99 1.32 10.70
C GLU A 104 -7.25 2.53 10.14
N ILE A 105 -6.60 3.31 11.02
CA ILE A 105 -5.80 4.48 10.61
C ILE A 105 -4.60 4.03 9.77
N ALA A 106 -3.84 3.04 10.26
CA ALA A 106 -2.71 2.50 9.51
C ALA A 106 -3.14 1.93 8.15
N SER A 107 -4.27 1.20 8.11
CA SER A 107 -4.82 0.66 6.87
C SER A 107 -5.21 1.74 5.87
N LEU A 108 -5.74 2.88 6.33
CA LEU A 108 -6.11 4.00 5.47
C LEU A 108 -4.87 4.68 4.88
N GLU A 109 -3.84 4.92 5.70
CA GLU A 109 -2.57 5.49 5.25
C GLU A 109 -1.88 4.60 4.22
N LEU A 110 -1.77 3.29 4.50
CA LEU A 110 -1.20 2.32 3.56
C LEU A 110 -1.95 2.26 2.23
N ASN A 111 -3.28 2.28 2.26
CA ASN A 111 -4.09 2.27 1.04
C ASN A 111 -3.86 3.54 0.20
N THR A 112 -3.77 4.69 0.86
CA THR A 112 -3.47 5.97 0.21
C THR A 112 -2.08 5.95 -0.42
N LEU A 113 -1.08 5.47 0.31
CA LEU A 113 0.29 5.35 -0.18
C LEU A 113 0.39 4.38 -1.36
N ARG A 114 -0.24 3.20 -1.27
CA ARG A 114 -0.29 2.23 -2.37
C ARG A 114 -0.86 2.84 -3.65
N MET A 115 -1.95 3.59 -3.53
CA MET A 115 -2.58 4.27 -4.66
C MET A 115 -1.68 5.38 -5.22
N ALA A 116 -1.02 6.16 -4.37
CA ALA A 116 -0.10 7.22 -4.78
C ALA A 116 1.13 6.68 -5.52
N SER A 117 1.67 5.53 -5.08
CA SER A 117 2.82 4.87 -5.68
C SER A 117 2.47 3.91 -6.82
N ASN A 118 1.19 3.77 -7.17
CA ASN A 118 0.68 2.85 -8.20
C ASN A 118 1.18 1.39 -8.01
N THR A 119 1.15 0.90 -6.77
CA THR A 119 1.60 -0.46 -6.42
C THR A 119 0.43 -1.42 -6.20
N THR A 120 0.74 -2.71 -6.11
CA THR A 120 -0.25 -3.77 -5.92
C THR A 120 -0.43 -4.14 -4.44
N PHE A 121 -1.47 -4.90 -4.13
CA PHE A 121 -1.64 -5.48 -2.79
C PHE A 121 -0.53 -6.47 -2.44
N HIS A 122 -0.02 -7.21 -3.43
CA HIS A 122 1.15 -8.08 -3.23
C HIS A 122 2.35 -7.25 -2.77
N ASP A 123 2.69 -6.18 -3.49
CA ASP A 123 3.79 -5.27 -3.12
C ASP A 123 3.61 -4.68 -1.72
N THR A 124 2.37 -4.44 -1.31
CA THR A 124 2.10 -3.96 0.05
C THR A 124 2.32 -5.07 1.09
N ARG A 125 1.85 -6.30 0.83
CA ARG A 125 2.03 -7.44 1.75
C ARG A 125 3.49 -7.83 1.93
N THR A 126 4.30 -7.78 0.86
CA THR A 126 5.73 -8.13 0.90
C THR A 126 6.55 -7.20 1.80
N VAL A 127 6.04 -6.01 2.09
CA VAL A 127 6.66 -5.06 3.02
C VAL A 127 5.99 -5.13 4.40
N VAL A 128 4.65 -5.03 4.45
CA VAL A 128 3.89 -4.95 5.71
C VAL A 128 4.08 -6.19 6.59
N ILE A 129 4.06 -7.40 6.01
CA ILE A 129 4.20 -8.63 6.80
C ILE A 129 5.57 -8.68 7.50
N PRO A 130 6.71 -8.54 6.78
CA PRO A 130 8.03 -8.40 7.42
C PRO A 130 8.08 -7.31 8.49
N THR A 131 7.63 -6.10 8.19
CA THR A 131 7.71 -4.96 9.12
C THR A 131 6.93 -5.21 10.43
N ILE A 132 5.79 -5.91 10.37
CA ILE A 132 5.06 -6.35 11.57
C ILE A 132 5.91 -7.35 12.36
N PHE A 133 6.51 -8.33 11.70
CA PHE A 133 7.29 -9.37 12.36
C PHE A 133 8.63 -8.88 12.92
N ASP A 134 9.21 -7.82 12.35
CA ASP A 134 10.41 -7.17 12.89
C ASP A 134 10.17 -6.55 14.29
N GLN A 135 8.92 -6.36 14.69
CA GLN A 135 8.57 -5.92 16.05
C GLN A 135 8.63 -7.05 17.10
N ILE A 136 8.87 -8.30 16.67
CA ILE A 136 8.91 -9.45 17.58
C ILE A 136 10.22 -9.42 18.38
N ASN A 137 10.10 -9.31 19.71
CA ASN A 137 11.22 -9.45 20.61
C ASN A 137 11.70 -10.91 20.65
N THR A 138 12.93 -11.13 20.18
CA THR A 138 13.55 -12.46 20.07
C THR A 138 13.84 -13.13 21.42
N ASP A 139 14.04 -12.37 22.49
CA ASP A 139 14.24 -12.91 23.86
C ASP A 139 12.94 -13.48 24.45
N LYS A 140 11.80 -12.95 24.00
CA LYS A 140 10.45 -13.33 24.45
C LYS A 140 9.61 -13.84 23.28
N LEU A 141 10.24 -14.62 22.40
CA LEU A 141 9.76 -14.95 21.06
C LEU A 141 8.25 -15.27 21.00
N LEU A 142 7.80 -16.33 21.67
CA LEU A 142 6.41 -16.79 21.57
C LEU A 142 5.39 -15.80 22.13
N SER A 143 5.67 -15.20 23.29
CA SER A 143 4.77 -14.19 23.88
C SER A 143 4.74 -12.92 23.02
N SER A 144 5.90 -12.49 22.51
CA SER A 144 5.99 -11.31 21.66
C SER A 144 5.30 -11.53 20.32
N THR A 145 5.44 -12.71 19.70
CA THR A 145 4.68 -13.08 18.48
C THR A 145 3.19 -12.97 18.72
N LYS A 146 2.70 -13.50 19.85
CA LYS A 146 1.29 -13.40 20.21
C LYS A 146 0.84 -11.96 20.39
N ASP A 147 1.60 -11.15 21.13
CA ASP A 147 1.25 -9.75 21.42
C ASP A 147 1.22 -8.91 20.13
N ILE A 148 2.24 -9.05 19.28
CA ILE A 148 2.34 -8.35 18.00
C ILE A 148 1.22 -8.75 17.05
N LEU A 149 0.97 -10.05 16.85
CA LEU A 149 -0.09 -10.51 15.95
C LEU A 149 -1.50 -10.24 16.50
N SER A 150 -1.69 -10.24 17.82
CA SER A 150 -2.97 -9.83 18.40
C SER A 150 -3.25 -8.34 18.16
N ARG A 151 -2.22 -7.51 18.11
CA ARG A 151 -2.34 -6.07 17.85
C ARG A 151 -2.47 -5.73 16.36
N TRP A 152 -1.61 -6.32 15.53
CA TRP A 152 -1.39 -5.91 14.14
C TRP A 152 -1.76 -6.99 13.11
N GLY A 153 -2.10 -8.21 13.52
CA GLY A 153 -2.50 -9.28 12.59
C GLY A 153 -3.71 -8.92 11.74
N LEU A 154 -4.67 -8.16 12.28
CA LEU A 154 -5.82 -7.66 11.52
C LEU A 154 -5.43 -6.69 10.40
N LEU A 155 -4.27 -6.03 10.48
CA LEU A 155 -3.76 -5.18 9.40
C LEU A 155 -3.42 -6.03 8.16
N ILE A 156 -2.88 -7.23 8.36
CA ILE A 156 -2.65 -8.21 7.27
C ILE A 156 -3.99 -8.58 6.65
N GLY A 157 -5.02 -8.79 7.47
CA GLY A 157 -6.40 -9.04 7.00
C GLY A 157 -6.97 -7.92 6.13
N LYS A 158 -6.57 -6.66 6.33
CA LYS A 158 -6.99 -5.54 5.46
C LYS A 158 -6.37 -5.58 4.07
N LEU A 159 -5.29 -6.34 3.89
CA LEU A 159 -4.58 -6.51 2.61
C LEU A 159 -4.96 -7.81 1.88
N VAL A 160 -5.85 -8.60 2.47
CA VAL A 160 -6.26 -9.92 1.97
C VAL A 160 -7.73 -9.85 1.57
N HIS A 161 -8.01 -10.02 0.28
CA HIS A 161 -9.36 -9.89 -0.27
C HIS A 161 -9.88 -11.19 -0.91
N SER A 162 -9.01 -12.17 -1.07
CA SER A 162 -9.30 -13.45 -1.71
C SER A 162 -8.50 -14.58 -1.08
N LYS A 163 -8.90 -15.82 -1.38
CA LYS A 163 -8.10 -17.01 -1.01
C LYS A 163 -6.69 -16.95 -1.60
N ALA A 164 -6.53 -16.44 -2.82
CA ALA A 164 -5.23 -16.28 -3.44
C ALA A 164 -4.32 -15.31 -2.65
N ASP A 165 -4.90 -14.23 -2.11
CA ASP A 165 -4.17 -13.31 -1.23
C ASP A 165 -3.78 -13.96 0.10
N GLN A 166 -4.60 -14.86 0.65
CA GLN A 166 -4.25 -15.63 1.85
C GLN A 166 -3.05 -16.52 1.58
N VAL A 167 -3.06 -17.27 0.47
CA VAL A 167 -1.94 -18.14 0.07
C VAL A 167 -0.67 -17.31 -0.19
N ASP A 168 -0.79 -16.16 -0.84
CA ASP A 168 0.32 -15.23 -1.05
C ASP A 168 0.92 -14.72 0.28
N ALA A 169 0.08 -14.31 1.23
CA ALA A 169 0.52 -13.91 2.58
C ALA A 169 1.25 -15.05 3.32
N LEU A 170 0.80 -16.30 3.16
CA LEU A 170 1.46 -17.47 3.72
C LEU A 170 2.86 -17.69 3.14
N PHE A 171 3.03 -17.52 1.83
CA PHE A 171 4.35 -17.61 1.19
C PHE A 171 5.30 -16.49 1.64
N ILE A 172 4.81 -15.25 1.73
CA ILE A 172 5.60 -14.10 2.23
C ILE A 172 6.05 -14.37 3.67
N LEU A 173 5.13 -14.84 4.52
CA LEU A 173 5.43 -15.18 5.91
C LEU A 173 6.46 -16.33 6.00
N GLN A 174 6.29 -17.38 5.19
CA GLN A 174 7.23 -18.50 5.15
C GLN A 174 8.63 -18.04 4.74
N GLU A 175 8.73 -17.24 3.68
CA GLU A 175 10.00 -16.71 3.19
C GLU A 175 10.70 -15.87 4.27
N PHE A 176 9.95 -14.98 4.92
CA PHE A 176 10.48 -14.14 5.98
C PHE A 176 10.97 -14.96 7.19
N CYS A 177 10.15 -15.86 7.71
CA CYS A 177 10.51 -16.74 8.84
C CYS A 177 11.70 -17.66 8.51
N ALA A 178 11.83 -18.11 7.27
CA ALA A 178 12.91 -18.99 6.84
C ALA A 178 14.28 -18.30 6.77
N ASN A 179 14.31 -16.98 6.61
CA ASN A 179 15.55 -16.21 6.54
C ASN A 179 16.21 -16.00 7.93
N SER A 180 15.56 -16.43 9.03
CA SER A 180 16.09 -16.31 10.38
C SER A 180 15.92 -17.59 11.19
N ASP A 181 17.03 -18.11 11.73
CA ASP A 181 17.04 -19.31 12.58
C ASP A 181 16.21 -19.16 13.86
N ILE A 182 15.95 -17.93 14.29
CA ILE A 182 15.16 -17.61 15.47
C ILE A 182 13.68 -17.49 15.08
N LEU A 183 13.39 -16.70 14.04
CA LEU A 183 12.02 -16.41 13.63
C LEU A 183 11.34 -17.60 12.93
N ASN A 184 12.09 -18.62 12.50
CA ASN A 184 11.47 -19.85 11.99
C ASN A 184 10.51 -20.50 13.02
N LYS A 185 10.78 -20.35 14.33
CA LYS A 185 9.94 -20.91 15.40
C LYS A 185 8.63 -20.15 15.60
N THR A 186 8.46 -18.98 14.98
CA THR A 186 7.23 -18.19 15.06
C THR A 186 6.23 -18.57 13.98
N PHE A 187 6.65 -19.27 12.93
CA PHE A 187 5.80 -19.57 11.78
C PHE A 187 4.52 -20.33 12.16
N ALA A 188 4.63 -21.52 12.76
CA ALA A 188 3.46 -22.31 13.18
C ALA A 188 2.55 -21.59 14.20
N PRO A 189 3.09 -20.93 15.27
CA PRO A 189 2.28 -20.06 16.12
C PRO A 189 1.56 -18.94 15.35
N SER A 190 2.21 -18.36 14.34
CA SER A 190 1.63 -17.28 13.54
C SER A 190 0.49 -17.78 12.66
N LEU A 191 0.63 -18.95 12.02
CA LEU A 191 -0.46 -19.59 11.28
C LEU A 191 -1.68 -19.78 12.17
N ARG A 192 -1.47 -20.32 13.37
CA ARG A 192 -2.55 -20.54 14.34
C ARG A 192 -3.24 -19.22 14.70
N ILE A 193 -2.48 -18.18 15.03
CA ILE A 193 -3.06 -16.89 15.43
C ILE A 193 -3.83 -16.27 14.26
N LEU A 194 -3.25 -16.22 13.06
CA LEU A 194 -3.89 -15.65 11.87
C LEU A 194 -5.17 -16.41 11.49
N TYR A 195 -5.22 -17.71 11.73
CA TYR A 195 -6.45 -18.51 11.60
C TYR A 195 -7.47 -18.13 12.68
N GLU A 196 -7.07 -18.05 13.95
CA GLU A 196 -7.94 -17.69 15.07
C GLU A 196 -8.56 -16.27 14.95
N ILE A 197 -7.90 -15.34 14.25
CA ILE A 197 -8.40 -13.98 13.99
C ILE A 197 -9.06 -13.83 12.61
N ASP A 198 -9.40 -14.94 11.94
CA ASP A 198 -10.09 -14.99 10.64
C ASP A 198 -9.36 -14.27 9.49
N VAL A 199 -8.02 -14.17 9.54
CA VAL A 199 -7.21 -13.59 8.45
C VAL A 199 -6.91 -14.62 7.37
N ILE A 200 -6.68 -15.88 7.76
CA ILE A 200 -6.47 -17.01 6.85
C ILE A 200 -7.45 -18.14 7.15
N GLY A 201 -7.94 -18.80 6.11
CA GLY A 201 -8.82 -19.97 6.23
C GLY A 201 -8.08 -21.30 6.11
N GLU A 202 -8.74 -22.38 6.53
CA GLU A 202 -8.22 -23.75 6.41
C GLU A 202 -7.87 -24.10 4.95
N ASP A 203 -8.75 -23.77 4.00
CA ASP A 203 -8.54 -24.03 2.58
C ASP A 203 -7.24 -23.39 2.05
N ALA A 204 -6.91 -22.17 2.49
CA ALA A 204 -5.68 -21.49 2.10
C ALA A 204 -4.45 -22.13 2.73
N ILE A 205 -4.54 -22.56 4.00
CA ILE A 205 -3.46 -23.28 4.69
C ILE A 205 -3.19 -24.62 3.98
N LEU A 206 -4.23 -25.37 3.64
CA LEU A 206 -4.08 -26.65 2.93
C LEU A 206 -3.50 -26.44 1.53
N GLU A 207 -3.99 -25.43 0.80
CA GLU A 207 -3.47 -25.09 -0.53
C GLU A 207 -1.98 -24.75 -0.48
N TRP A 208 -1.58 -23.89 0.46
CA TRP A 208 -0.17 -23.60 0.73
C TRP A 208 0.61 -24.88 1.08
N TYR A 209 0.12 -25.70 2.01
CA TYR A 209 0.82 -26.89 2.51
C TYR A 209 1.05 -27.95 1.43
N TYR A 210 0.16 -28.09 0.45
CA TYR A 210 0.30 -29.06 -0.65
C TYR A 210 0.99 -28.49 -1.89
N ASP A 211 1.23 -27.17 -1.96
CA ASP A 211 1.97 -26.54 -3.06
C ASP A 211 3.46 -26.92 -3.00
N GLU A 212 4.05 -27.27 -4.14
CA GLU A 212 5.47 -27.68 -4.23
C GLU A 212 6.44 -26.58 -3.77
N ARG A 213 6.06 -25.31 -3.91
CA ARG A 213 6.86 -24.15 -3.46
C ARG A 213 7.02 -24.15 -1.94
N SER A 214 6.02 -24.63 -1.20
CA SER A 214 6.07 -24.69 0.27
C SER A 214 7.13 -25.70 0.76
N ASN A 215 7.37 -26.75 -0.01
CA ASN A 215 8.32 -27.80 0.32
C ASN A 215 9.79 -27.37 0.11
N GLY A 216 10.00 -26.17 -0.45
CA GLY A 216 11.32 -25.58 -0.64
C GLY A 216 12.22 -26.38 -1.55
N GLY A 217 11.91 -26.45 -2.85
CA GLY A 217 12.66 -27.20 -3.87
C GLY A 217 14.18 -26.93 -3.91
N VAL A 218 14.75 -26.54 -5.05
CA VAL A 218 16.22 -26.36 -5.15
C VAL A 218 16.75 -25.21 -4.27
N VAL A 219 15.87 -24.36 -3.71
CA VAL A 219 16.26 -23.02 -3.24
C VAL A 219 16.42 -22.88 -1.72
N LYS A 220 15.66 -23.54 -0.83
CA LYS A 220 15.86 -23.39 0.64
C LYS A 220 15.38 -24.60 1.47
N GLN A 221 16.31 -25.41 1.99
CA GLN A 221 16.01 -26.49 2.97
C GLN A 221 15.27 -26.00 4.24
N ALA A 222 15.28 -24.69 4.52
CA ALA A 222 14.55 -24.10 5.64
C ALA A 222 13.02 -24.16 5.47
N TYR A 223 12.52 -24.22 4.24
CA TYR A 223 11.08 -24.21 3.93
C TYR A 223 10.41 -25.53 4.32
N SER A 224 11.03 -26.68 4.02
CA SER A 224 10.50 -27.98 4.44
C SER A 224 10.46 -28.10 5.96
N LYS A 225 11.48 -27.61 6.67
CA LYS A 225 11.50 -27.59 8.14
C LYS A 225 10.37 -26.76 8.73
N LEU A 226 10.00 -25.64 8.10
CA LEU A 226 8.89 -24.80 8.54
C LEU A 226 7.54 -25.45 8.28
N ARG A 227 7.40 -26.12 7.14
CA ARG A 227 6.19 -26.83 6.75
C ARG A 227 5.89 -28.01 7.69
N ASP A 228 6.92 -28.75 8.09
CA ASP A 228 6.78 -29.99 8.85
C ASP A 228 6.80 -29.78 10.39
N ALA A 229 7.04 -28.54 10.87
CA ALA A 229 7.13 -28.17 12.29
C ALA A 229 5.80 -27.68 12.88
#